data_AF-A0A2G9TCH2-F1
#
_entry.id   AF-A0A2G9TCH2-F1
#
_cell.length_a   1.000
_cell.length_b   1.000
_cell.length_c   1.000
_cell.angle_alpha   90.00
_cell.angle_beta   90.00
_cell.angle_gamma   90.00
#
_symmetry.space_group_name_H-M   'P 1'
#
loop_
_entity.id
_entity.type
_entity.pdbx_description
1 polymer ?
#
loop_
_entity_poly.entity_id
_entity_poly.type
_entity_poly.pdbx_seq_one_letter_code
_entity_poly.pdbx_strand_id
1 'polypeptide(L)'
;AINVLSSRPQSIDEVAEANARHTEYNRTNKELKASWAVLNEQHTLLRSVAGSGVEQMSSLTDQWEKFELMLDSHQMMIKEQLLELLSQQYGFAFQVEVLKSNVDIRVKALNDEAEKLSARWNQFKPKSDALQGDR
;
A
#
# COMPACT_ATOMS: atom_id res chain seq x y z
N ALA A 1 17.53 -2.95 13.07
CA ALA A 1 16.41 -2.11 13.55
C ALA A 1 16.33 -0.79 12.79
N ILE A 2 17.27 0.16 12.97
CA ILE A 2 17.19 1.51 12.35
C ILE A 2 16.99 1.46 10.84
N ASN A 3 17.78 0.68 10.10
CA ASN A 3 17.64 0.54 8.64
C ASN A 3 16.24 0.07 8.20
N VAL A 4 15.58 -0.75 9.02
CA VAL A 4 14.22 -1.26 8.77
C VAL A 4 13.18 -0.16 9.06
N LEU A 5 13.37 0.61 10.13
CA LEU A 5 12.48 1.73 10.48
C LEU A 5 12.56 2.89 9.47
N SER A 6 13.69 3.01 8.77
CA SER A 6 13.91 4.05 7.76
C SER A 6 13.60 3.61 6.33
N SER A 7 13.44 2.32 6.06
CA SER A 7 13.16 1.81 4.72
C SER A 7 11.70 1.98 4.37
N ARG A 8 11.42 2.63 3.23
CA ARG A 8 10.05 2.84 2.73
C ARG A 8 9.61 1.64 1.87
N PRO A 9 8.57 0.90 2.26
CA PRO A 9 8.03 -0.21 1.46
C PRO A 9 7.61 0.23 0.06
N GLN A 10 7.71 -0.63 -0.94
CA GLN A 10 7.34 -0.35 -2.34
C GLN A 10 6.19 -1.23 -2.84
N SER A 11 5.75 -2.20 -2.05
CA SER A 11 4.65 -3.10 -2.40
C SER A 11 3.77 -3.42 -1.18
N ILE A 12 2.56 -3.94 -1.41
CA ILE A 12 1.63 -4.32 -0.33
C ILE A 12 2.24 -5.42 0.55
N ASP A 13 2.96 -6.37 -0.06
CA ASP A 13 3.64 -7.45 0.68
C ASP A 13 4.75 -6.89 1.57
N GLU A 14 5.54 -5.94 1.06
CA GLU A 14 6.55 -5.24 1.86
C GLU A 14 5.93 -4.39 2.97
N VAL A 15 4.78 -3.77 2.75
CA VAL A 15 4.03 -3.05 3.80
C VAL A 15 3.60 -4.02 4.91
N ALA A 16 3.11 -5.21 4.56
CA ALA A 16 2.73 -6.22 5.53
C ALA A 16 3.94 -6.70 6.36
N GLU A 17 5.08 -6.93 5.69
CA GLU A 17 6.32 -7.32 6.35
C GLU A 17 6.86 -6.19 7.26
N ALA A 18 6.87 -4.94 6.78
CA ALA A 18 7.29 -3.78 7.57
C ALA A 18 6.41 -3.60 8.81
N ASN A 19 5.09 -3.80 8.69
CA ASN A 19 4.15 -3.73 9.80
C ASN A 19 4.34 -4.86 10.83
N ALA A 20 4.65 -6.08 10.36
CA ALA A 20 5.00 -7.19 11.25
C ALA A 20 6.26 -6.89 12.06
N ARG A 21 7.33 -6.40 11.39
CA ARG A 21 8.58 -5.99 12.05
C ARG A 21 8.36 -4.82 13.01
N HIS A 22 7.56 -3.81 12.63
CA HIS A 22 7.19 -2.70 13.51
C HIS A 22 6.52 -3.23 14.78
N THR A 23 5.57 -4.15 14.64
CA THR A 23 4.83 -4.74 15.76
C THR A 23 5.77 -5.47 16.72
N GLU A 24 6.72 -6.24 16.20
CA GLU A 24 7.73 -6.92 16.99
C GLU A 24 8.63 -5.94 17.76
N TYR A 25 9.11 -4.89 17.08
CA TYR A 25 9.93 -3.86 17.73
C TYR A 25 9.16 -3.10 18.80
N ASN A 26 7.89 -2.76 18.57
CA ASN A 26 7.06 -2.07 19.54
C ASN A 26 6.78 -2.95 20.77
N ARG A 27 6.55 -4.25 20.57
CA ARG A 27 6.43 -5.22 21.68
C ARG A 27 7.70 -5.25 22.51
N THR A 28 8.85 -5.46 21.87
CA THR A 28 10.16 -5.55 22.53
C THR A 28 10.52 -4.24 23.23
N ASN A 29 10.21 -3.09 22.62
CA ASN A 29 10.40 -1.77 23.22
C ASN A 29 9.65 -1.63 24.55
N LYS A 30 8.38 -2.06 24.61
CA LYS A 30 7.57 -2.04 25.84
C LYS A 30 8.18 -2.91 26.94
N GLU A 31 8.63 -4.11 26.60
CA GLU A 31 9.26 -5.06 27.54
C GLU A 31 10.57 -4.49 28.12
N LEU A 32 11.41 -3.91 27.26
CA LEU A 32 12.67 -3.29 27.69
C LEU A 32 12.43 -2.03 28.51
N LYS A 33 11.43 -1.20 28.18
CA LYS A 33 11.08 0.00 28.94
C LYS A 33 10.60 -0.34 30.35
N ALA A 34 9.81 -1.41 30.49
CA ALA A 34 9.41 -1.91 31.80
C ALA A 34 10.62 -2.37 32.63
N SER A 35 11.55 -3.10 32.01
CA SER A 35 12.78 -3.55 32.66
C SER A 35 13.69 -2.36 33.06
N TRP A 36 13.78 -1.35 32.20
CA TRP A 36 14.53 -0.13 32.44
C TRP A 36 13.98 0.68 33.63
N ALA A 37 12.66 0.77 33.78
CA ALA A 37 12.04 1.47 34.89
C ALA A 37 12.47 0.86 36.24
N VAL A 38 12.46 -0.48 36.34
CA VAL A 38 12.93 -1.21 37.53
C VAL A 38 14.42 -0.97 37.79
N LEU A 39 15.25 -1.05 36.75
CA LEU A 39 16.69 -0.79 36.88
C LEU A 39 16.98 0.64 37.33
N ASN A 40 16.26 1.62 36.78
CA ASN A 40 16.43 3.02 37.13
C ASN A 40 16.01 3.31 38.59
N GLU A 41 14.96 2.66 39.08
CA GLU A 41 14.56 2.71 40.49
C GLU A 41 15.67 2.13 41.40
N GLN A 42 16.16 0.94 41.09
CA GLN A 42 17.26 0.31 41.85
C GLN A 42 18.53 1.16 41.85
N HIS A 43 18.87 1.75 40.71
CA HIS A 43 20.01 2.63 40.55
C HIS A 43 19.86 3.93 41.36
N THR A 44 18.64 4.48 41.43
CA THR A 44 18.31 5.65 42.25
C THR A 44 18.48 5.34 43.73
N LEU A 45 17.99 4.18 44.19
CA LEU A 45 18.18 3.70 45.56
C LEU A 45 19.66 3.50 45.89
N LEU A 46 20.42 2.86 44.99
CA LEU A 46 21.86 2.64 45.17
C LEU A 46 22.60 3.96 45.35
N ARG A 47 22.30 4.98 44.54
CA ARG A 47 22.90 6.31 44.71
C ARG A 47 22.54 6.94 46.06
N SER A 48 21.31 6.77 46.52
CA SER A 48 20.87 7.27 47.83
C SER A 48 21.65 6.64 49.00
N VAL A 49 22.12 5.39 48.84
CA VAL A 49 22.82 4.65 49.90
C VAL A 49 24.35 4.74 49.78
N ALA A 50 24.89 4.70 48.55
CA ALA A 50 26.33 4.65 48.27
C ALA A 50 26.99 6.04 48.14
N GLY A 51 26.21 7.12 48.06
CA GLY A 51 26.73 8.48 47.92
C GLY A 51 27.28 8.79 46.52
N SER A 52 28.26 9.71 46.44
CA SER A 52 28.80 10.24 45.19
C SER A 52 29.82 9.29 44.53
N GLY A 53 29.35 8.17 43.99
CA GLY A 53 30.19 7.23 43.22
C GLY A 53 29.49 6.58 42.02
N VAL A 54 28.18 6.82 41.86
CA VAL A 54 27.36 6.20 40.82
C VAL A 54 27.02 7.25 39.75
N GLU A 55 27.49 7.06 38.51
CA GLU A 55 27.26 7.97 37.37
C GLU A 55 25.79 8.02 36.90
N GLN A 56 25.39 9.04 36.12
CA GLN A 56 24.02 9.15 35.62
C GLN A 56 23.80 8.29 34.37
N MET A 57 22.67 7.59 34.30
CA MET A 57 22.21 6.83 33.12
C MET A 57 21.56 7.69 32.02
N SER A 58 21.67 9.02 32.10
CA SER A 58 20.93 9.97 31.25
C SER A 58 21.14 9.77 29.74
N SER A 59 22.33 9.35 29.31
CA SER A 59 22.62 9.17 27.88
C SER A 59 21.79 8.06 27.21
N LEU A 60 21.36 7.04 27.96
CA LEU A 60 20.55 5.96 27.39
C LEU A 60 19.09 6.37 27.24
N THR A 61 18.58 7.19 28.17
CA THR A 61 17.23 7.78 28.07
C THR A 61 17.09 8.59 26.78
N ASP A 62 18.06 9.46 26.46
CA ASP A 62 18.03 10.28 25.24
C ASP A 62 18.05 9.44 23.96
N GLN A 63 18.80 8.34 23.96
CA GLN A 63 18.84 7.41 22.82
C GLN A 63 17.52 6.64 22.69
N TRP A 64 16.88 6.32 23.81
CA TRP A 64 15.60 5.64 23.84
C TRP A 64 14.47 6.51 23.29
N GLU A 65 14.39 7.77 23.72
CA GLU A 65 13.39 8.72 23.20
C GLU A 65 13.51 8.90 21.69
N LYS A 66 14.74 8.99 21.17
CA LYS A 66 14.98 9.01 19.71
C LYS A 66 14.48 7.74 19.02
N PHE A 67 14.67 6.58 19.63
CA PHE A 67 14.17 5.32 19.10
C PHE A 67 12.64 5.25 19.09
N GLU A 68 11.97 5.73 20.15
CA GLU A 68 10.51 5.80 20.21
C GLU A 68 9.94 6.74 19.12
N LEU A 69 10.58 7.90 18.91
CA LEU A 69 10.24 8.79 17.80
C LEU A 69 10.40 8.12 16.44
N MET A 70 11.46 7.32 16.24
CA MET A 70 11.64 6.56 15.01
C MET A 70 10.56 5.48 14.83
N LEU A 71 10.10 4.83 15.90
CA LEU A 71 8.98 3.89 15.83
C LEU A 71 7.70 4.60 15.40
N ASP A 72 7.33 5.70 16.05
CA ASP A 72 6.12 6.46 15.72
C ASP A 72 6.16 6.96 14.27
N SER A 73 7.31 7.48 13.83
CA SER A 73 7.52 7.90 12.44
C SER A 73 7.39 6.73 11.45
N HIS A 74 7.97 5.57 11.77
CA HIS A 74 7.86 4.37 10.94
C HIS A 74 6.39 3.92 10.80
N GLN A 75 5.59 4.01 11.87
CA GLN A 75 4.17 3.65 11.79
C GLN A 75 3.38 4.57 10.86
N MET A 76 3.66 5.88 10.89
CA MET A 76 3.04 6.83 9.98
C MET A 76 3.47 6.57 8.54
N MET A 77 4.77 6.34 8.31
CA MET A 77 5.32 6.02 7.00
C MET A 77 4.68 4.75 6.39
N ILE A 78 4.51 3.67 7.16
CA ILE A 78 3.83 2.45 6.70
C ILE A 78 2.40 2.76 6.26
N LYS A 79 1.64 3.53 7.06
CA LYS A 79 0.24 3.87 6.76
C LYS A 79 0.13 4.73 5.51
N GLU A 80 0.98 5.73 5.37
CA GLU A 80 1.03 6.59 4.17
C GLU A 80 1.33 5.76 2.92
N GLN A 81 2.34 4.89 2.99
CA GLN A 81 2.72 4.06 1.86
C GLN A 81 1.64 3.05 1.49
N LEU A 82 0.94 2.46 2.47
CA LEU A 82 -0.22 1.60 2.23
C LEU A 82 -1.32 2.36 1.47
N LEU A 83 -1.66 3.57 1.94
CA LEU A 83 -2.70 4.38 1.32
C LEU A 83 -2.34 4.76 -0.12
N GLU A 84 -1.07 5.13 -0.36
CA GLU A 84 -0.56 5.45 -1.68
C GLU A 84 -0.64 4.24 -2.64
N LEU A 85 -0.19 3.06 -2.19
CA LEU A 85 -0.22 1.84 -3.00
C LEU A 85 -1.64 1.37 -3.29
N LEU A 86 -2.53 1.41 -2.30
CA LEU A 86 -3.95 1.08 -2.51
C LEU A 86 -4.59 2.06 -3.48
N SER A 87 -4.33 3.37 -3.34
CA SER A 87 -4.84 4.39 -4.27
C SER A 87 -4.40 4.11 -5.72
N GLN A 88 -3.12 3.76 -5.92
CA GLN A 88 -2.61 3.36 -7.24
C GLN A 88 -3.30 2.10 -7.78
N GLN A 89 -3.44 1.05 -6.96
CA GLN A 89 -4.05 -0.21 -7.37
C GLN A 89 -5.53 -0.03 -7.74
N TYR A 90 -6.31 0.62 -6.89
CA TYR A 90 -7.74 0.85 -7.13
C TYR A 90 -7.97 1.86 -8.27
N GLY A 91 -7.13 2.89 -8.38
CA GLY A 91 -7.17 3.84 -9.50
C GLY A 91 -6.95 3.16 -10.85
N PHE A 92 -5.96 2.26 -10.93
CA PHE A 92 -5.72 1.46 -12.13
C PHE A 92 -6.90 0.53 -12.47
N ALA A 93 -7.43 -0.19 -11.46
CA ALA A 93 -8.58 -1.07 -11.65
C ALA A 93 -9.81 -0.31 -12.20
N PHE A 94 -10.08 0.87 -11.67
CA PHE A 94 -11.14 1.75 -12.15
C PHE A 94 -10.92 2.19 -13.60
N GLN A 95 -9.69 2.60 -13.96
CA GLN A 95 -9.37 2.99 -15.34
C GLN A 95 -9.58 1.83 -16.33
N VAL A 96 -9.23 0.61 -15.94
CA VAL A 96 -9.48 -0.59 -16.74
C VAL A 96 -10.97 -0.83 -16.95
N GLU A 97 -11.78 -0.65 -15.90
CA GLU A 97 -13.24 -0.82 -16.00
C GLU A 97 -13.88 0.22 -16.94
N VAL A 98 -13.45 1.48 -16.87
CA VAL A 98 -13.86 2.53 -17.82
C VAL A 98 -13.49 2.17 -19.25
N LEU A 99 -12.26 1.68 -19.48
CA LEU A 99 -11.81 1.26 -20.82
C LEU A 99 -12.63 0.08 -21.36
N LYS A 100 -12.91 -0.93 -20.51
CA LYS A 100 -13.76 -2.07 -20.89
C LYS A 100 -15.15 -1.61 -21.30
N SER A 101 -15.79 -0.76 -20.49
CA SER A 101 -17.11 -0.19 -20.80
C SER A 101 -17.11 0.54 -22.15
N ASN A 102 -16.10 1.35 -22.42
CA ASN A 102 -15.96 2.05 -23.70
C ASN A 102 -15.80 1.10 -24.89
N VAL A 103 -15.03 0.01 -24.73
CA VAL A 103 -14.90 -1.01 -25.76
C VAL A 103 -16.23 -1.73 -26.00
N ASP A 104 -16.95 -2.11 -24.94
CA ASP A 104 -18.25 -2.77 -25.05
C ASP A 104 -19.26 -1.92 -25.80
N ILE A 105 -19.29 -0.61 -25.54
CA ILE A 105 -20.15 0.34 -26.27
C ILE A 105 -19.81 0.34 -27.77
N ARG A 106 -18.52 0.38 -28.12
CA ARG A 106 -18.08 0.39 -29.52
C ARG A 106 -18.39 -0.93 -30.23
N VAL A 107 -18.19 -2.06 -29.55
CA VAL A 107 -18.50 -3.38 -30.09
C VAL A 107 -20.01 -3.51 -30.36
N LYS A 108 -20.86 -3.07 -29.42
CA LYS A 108 -22.31 -3.03 -29.62
C LYS A 108 -22.70 -2.18 -30.82
N ALA A 109 -22.15 -0.97 -30.93
CA ALA A 109 -22.44 -0.08 -32.06
C ALA A 109 -22.05 -0.71 -33.42
N LEU A 110 -20.88 -1.36 -33.50
CA LEU A 110 -20.44 -2.05 -34.72
C LEU A 110 -21.33 -3.25 -35.06
N ASN A 111 -21.76 -4.02 -34.06
CA ASN A 111 -22.69 -5.13 -34.28
C ASN A 111 -24.04 -4.62 -34.78
N ASP A 112 -24.59 -3.55 -34.18
CA ASP A 112 -25.85 -2.94 -34.62
C ASP A 112 -25.75 -2.43 -36.07
N GLU A 113 -24.61 -1.86 -36.46
CA GLU A 113 -24.35 -1.43 -37.84
C GLU A 113 -24.24 -2.61 -38.81
N ALA A 114 -23.55 -3.68 -38.41
CA ALA A 114 -23.43 -4.90 -39.20
C ALA A 114 -24.79 -5.57 -39.43
N GLU A 115 -25.64 -5.64 -38.40
CA GLU A 115 -27.01 -6.16 -38.51
C GLU A 115 -27.86 -5.32 -39.48
N LYS A 116 -27.80 -3.98 -39.37
CA LYS A 116 -28.50 -3.08 -40.30
C LYS A 116 -28.01 -3.26 -41.74
N LEU A 117 -26.70 -3.40 -41.93
CA LEU A 117 -26.11 -3.64 -43.25
C LEU A 117 -26.57 -4.99 -43.81
N SER A 118 -26.55 -6.04 -43.00
CA SER A 118 -27.02 -7.37 -43.40
C SER A 118 -28.50 -7.35 -43.78
N ALA A 119 -29.34 -6.64 -43.01
CA ALA A 119 -30.75 -6.49 -43.32
C ALA A 119 -30.96 -5.76 -44.66
N ARG A 120 -30.24 -4.65 -44.88
CA ARG A 120 -30.26 -3.90 -46.15
C ARG A 120 -29.79 -4.75 -47.33
N TRP A 121 -28.69 -5.49 -47.16
CA TRP A 121 -28.18 -6.39 -48.20
C TRP A 121 -29.23 -7.45 -48.54
N ASN A 122 -29.86 -8.08 -47.56
CA ASN A 122 -30.89 -9.07 -47.80
C ASN A 122 -32.10 -8.51 -48.54
N GLN A 123 -32.46 -7.25 -48.28
CA GLN A 123 -33.59 -6.58 -48.95
C GLN A 123 -33.25 -6.15 -50.39
N PHE A 124 -32.06 -5.61 -50.62
CA PHE A 124 -31.70 -4.93 -51.87
C PHE A 124 -30.66 -5.68 -52.72
N LYS A 125 -30.22 -6.88 -52.32
CA LYS A 125 -29.26 -7.65 -53.11
C LYS A 125 -29.82 -7.88 -54.53
N PRO A 126 -28.99 -7.69 -55.58
CA PRO A 126 -29.41 -7.97 -56.94
C PRO A 126 -29.94 -9.39 -57.08
N LYS A 127 -31.09 -9.54 -57.75
CA LYS A 127 -31.58 -10.87 -58.15
C LYS A 127 -30.68 -11.40 -59.26
N SER A 128 -30.51 -12.73 -59.31
CA SER A 128 -29.68 -13.43 -60.30
C SER A 128 -29.91 -12.95 -61.74
N ASP A 129 -31.15 -12.56 -62.04
CA ASP A 129 -31.59 -12.20 -63.40
C ASP A 129 -31.17 -10.77 -63.81
N ALA A 130 -30.74 -9.93 -62.87
CA ALA A 130 -30.28 -8.56 -63.14
C ALA A 130 -28.88 -8.49 -63.79
N LEU A 131 -28.15 -9.61 -63.82
CA LEU A 131 -26.82 -9.74 -64.43
C LEU A 131 -26.85 -10.39 -65.82
N GLN A 132 -28.00 -10.91 -66.27
CA GLN A 132 -28.17 -11.33 -67.66
C GLN A 132 -28.54 -10.09 -68.46
N GLY A 133 -27.51 -9.40 -68.95
CA GLY A 133 -27.67 -8.30 -69.90
C GLY A 133 -28.53 -8.75 -71.07
N ASP A 134 -29.47 -7.88 -71.44
CA ASP A 134 -30.30 -7.96 -72.63
C ASP A 134 -29.46 -8.45 -73.82
N ARG A 135 -29.72 -9.68 -74.29
CA ARG A 135 -29.14 -10.24 -75.52
C ARG A 135 -30.19 -10.25 -76.61
#